data_AF-A0A662AWD9-F1
#
_entry.id   AF-A0A662AWD9-F1
#
_cell.length_a   1.000
_cell.length_b   1.000
_cell.length_c   1.000
_cell.angle_alpha   90.00
_cell.angle_beta   90.00
_cell.angle_gamma   90.00
#
_symmetry.space_group_name_H-M   'P 1'
#
loop_
_entity.id
_entity.type
_entity.pdbx_description
1 polymer ?
#
loop_
_entity_poly.entity_id
_entity_poly.type
_entity_poly.pdbx_seq_one_letter_code
_entity_poly.pdbx_strand_id
1 'polypeptide(L)'
;MFNLNKITRKNIRNLKPYSSARDEFKGNAKIFLDANENAFGSLGGDDYNRYPDPLQLKLKKKIAKIKKVGAEQIFLGNGSDEVIDLLLRAFCNPGIDNVILMPPTYGMYKVAADTNDISSIEVPLNGDFDIDLENVLDVINEYTKLIFICSPNNPSGNRMNKVSIIRLLEYFHGIVIVDEAYIDYSDEKSLIDLLGTYANLVVIQTFSKARGMASLRVGIAFTNEKIINILNKIKPPYNINGLSQDKILEALERKTHFNDMVELVKNQRYKLAVELEKLSFTEKVYPSQANFVLAKFTDAKKIYNYLAAKGIIVRNRSNITGCSNTLRITIGKPRENTVLVNSLRQLDGKKTLNFDFDENNPMVDFLKRSARSSVLHRKTSETDIQINLDLDNSTITKIDTGIAFFDHMLEQIARHGGVGLNIKVLGDLEVDEHHTIEDTALALGEAFKETL
;
A
#
# COMPACT_ATOMS: atom_id res chain seq x y z
N MET A 1 30.94 6.52 -15.86
CA MET A 1 30.68 6.83 -14.43
C MET A 1 29.66 7.94 -14.32
N PHE A 2 28.62 7.75 -13.50
CA PHE A 2 27.54 8.71 -13.28
C PHE A 2 28.04 10.08 -12.79
N ASN A 3 27.54 11.16 -13.38
CA ASN A 3 27.86 12.53 -12.97
C ASN A 3 26.60 13.40 -12.94
N LEU A 4 26.10 13.64 -11.73
CA LEU A 4 24.88 14.41 -11.50
C LEU A 4 24.91 15.82 -12.13
N ASN A 5 26.06 16.49 -12.13
CA ASN A 5 26.17 17.83 -12.72
C ASN A 5 26.03 17.83 -14.24
N LYS A 6 26.40 16.73 -14.93
CA LYS A 6 26.24 16.60 -16.38
C LYS A 6 24.77 16.36 -16.78
N ILE A 7 24.01 15.67 -15.94
CA ILE A 7 22.60 15.33 -16.22
C ILE A 7 21.60 16.36 -15.68
N THR A 8 21.97 17.15 -14.67
CA THR A 8 21.08 18.20 -14.14
C THR A 8 20.97 19.34 -15.15
N ARG A 9 19.75 19.76 -15.48
CA ARG A 9 19.51 20.86 -16.41
C ARG A 9 20.22 22.14 -15.95
N LYS A 10 20.75 22.91 -16.90
CA LYS A 10 21.57 24.10 -16.60
C LYS A 10 20.78 25.15 -15.81
N ASN A 11 19.53 25.41 -16.17
CA ASN A 11 18.66 26.34 -15.44
C ASN A 11 18.40 25.87 -14.00
N ILE A 12 18.19 24.57 -13.77
CA ILE A 12 17.97 24.01 -12.44
C ILE A 12 19.23 24.08 -11.57
N ARG A 13 20.42 23.83 -12.14
CA ARG A 13 21.69 24.05 -11.43
C ARG A 13 21.85 25.48 -10.96
N ASN A 14 21.52 26.45 -11.81
CA ASN A 14 21.67 27.88 -11.53
C ASN A 14 20.51 28.50 -10.74
N LEU A 15 19.40 27.78 -10.59
CA LEU A 15 18.22 28.26 -9.86
C LEU A 15 18.61 28.68 -8.43
N LYS A 16 17.93 29.68 -7.86
CA LYS A 16 17.94 29.92 -6.42
C LYS A 16 16.60 29.44 -5.88
N PRO A 17 16.58 28.52 -4.89
CA PRO A 17 15.32 28.04 -4.35
C PRO A 17 14.58 29.20 -3.67
N TYR A 18 13.25 29.07 -3.60
CA TYR A 18 12.47 29.87 -2.69
C TYR A 18 12.95 29.61 -1.24
N SER A 19 13.10 30.67 -0.46
CA SER A 19 13.51 30.60 0.94
C SER A 19 12.39 31.15 1.81
N SER A 20 11.93 30.38 2.79
CA SER A 20 11.06 30.89 3.84
C SER A 20 11.87 31.22 5.09
N ALA A 21 11.38 32.13 5.94
CA ALA A 21 12.01 32.43 7.23
C ALA A 21 12.19 31.16 8.10
N ARG A 22 11.30 30.17 7.94
CA ARG A 22 11.35 28.87 8.62
C ARG A 22 12.45 27.95 8.09
N ASP A 23 12.86 28.12 6.83
CA ASP A 23 14.00 27.40 6.26
C ASP A 23 15.33 27.99 6.74
N GLU A 24 15.38 29.31 6.94
CA GLU A 24 16.59 30.03 7.37
C GLU A 24 16.86 29.91 8.87
N PHE A 25 15.81 29.80 9.68
CA PHE A 25 15.93 29.72 11.13
C PHE A 25 16.35 28.31 11.60
N LYS A 26 17.51 28.23 12.26
CA LYS A 26 18.00 27.01 12.90
C LYS A 26 17.67 27.03 14.40
N GLY A 27 16.59 26.37 14.80
CA GLY A 27 16.19 26.23 16.20
C GLY A 27 14.71 25.91 16.38
N ASN A 28 14.24 25.93 17.64
CA ASN A 28 12.82 25.81 17.97
C ASN A 28 12.23 27.21 18.22
N ALA A 29 11.54 27.77 17.23
CA ALA A 29 10.82 29.02 17.41
C ALA A 29 9.52 28.77 18.17
N LYS A 30 9.18 29.67 19.11
CA LYS A 30 7.91 29.63 19.86
C LYS A 30 6.84 30.56 19.30
N ILE A 31 7.25 31.59 18.56
CA ILE A 31 6.37 32.64 18.02
C ILE A 31 6.68 32.78 16.53
N PHE A 32 5.65 32.65 15.70
CA PHE A 32 5.75 32.75 14.24
C PHE A 32 4.95 33.96 13.74
N LEU A 33 5.67 34.99 13.26
CA LEU A 33 5.14 36.24 12.70
C LEU A 33 5.78 36.52 11.33
N ASP A 34 5.96 35.47 10.53
CA ASP A 34 6.81 35.46 9.35
C ASP A 34 6.06 35.29 8.02
N ALA A 35 4.84 34.73 8.05
CA ALA A 35 4.14 34.25 6.86
C ALA A 35 2.71 34.82 6.66
N ASN A 36 2.38 35.94 7.31
CA ASN A 36 1.06 36.59 7.25
C ASN A 36 -0.13 35.66 7.59
N GLU A 37 0.11 34.71 8.48
CA GLU A 37 -0.89 33.75 8.95
C GLU A 37 -1.91 34.41 9.90
N ASN A 38 -3.14 33.92 9.91
CA ASN A 38 -4.15 34.40 10.84
C ASN A 38 -3.75 34.04 12.29
N ALA A 39 -3.55 35.06 13.13
CA ALA A 39 -3.13 34.86 14.51
C ALA A 39 -4.23 34.30 15.43
N PHE A 40 -5.50 34.36 15.02
CA PHE A 40 -6.66 34.04 15.86
C PHE A 40 -7.22 32.63 15.63
N GLY A 41 -6.48 31.75 14.96
CA GLY A 41 -6.87 30.35 14.72
C GLY A 41 -7.44 30.11 13.32
N SER A 42 -8.10 28.97 13.15
CA SER A 42 -8.63 28.50 11.86
C SER A 42 -10.11 28.17 11.95
N LEU A 43 -10.84 28.43 10.86
CA LEU A 43 -12.24 27.97 10.70
C LEU A 43 -12.34 26.45 10.55
N GLY A 44 -11.24 25.77 10.23
CA GLY A 44 -11.18 24.31 10.06
C GLY A 44 -11.01 23.51 11.35
N GLY A 45 -11.05 24.17 12.52
CA GLY A 45 -10.68 23.59 13.81
C GLY A 45 -9.28 24.02 14.26
N ASP A 46 -8.76 23.33 15.27
CA ASP A 46 -7.54 23.75 15.97
C ASP A 46 -6.28 23.65 15.09
N ASP A 47 -5.38 24.62 15.24
CA ASP A 47 -4.01 24.67 14.70
C ASP A 47 -3.82 24.58 13.17
N TYR A 48 -4.88 24.71 12.36
CA TYR A 48 -4.75 24.75 10.89
C TYR A 48 -4.39 26.12 10.29
N ASN A 49 -4.20 27.14 11.13
CA ASN A 49 -3.87 28.51 10.69
C ASN A 49 -2.38 28.72 10.44
N ARG A 50 -1.54 27.73 10.75
CA ARG A 50 -0.09 27.78 10.54
C ARG A 50 0.34 26.85 9.42
N TYR A 51 1.24 27.32 8.56
CA TYR A 51 1.88 26.50 7.54
C TYR A 51 2.63 25.32 8.18
N PRO A 52 2.62 24.15 7.52
CA PRO A 52 3.26 22.96 8.04
C PRO A 52 4.79 23.03 7.93
N ASP A 53 5.49 22.03 8.47
CA ASP A 53 6.94 21.85 8.27
C ASP A 53 7.24 21.74 6.76
N PRO A 54 7.96 22.71 6.15
CA PRO A 54 8.24 22.73 4.72
C PRO A 54 9.23 21.65 4.26
N LEU A 55 10.03 21.09 5.18
CA LEU A 55 11.02 20.06 4.90
C LEU A 55 10.61 18.66 5.41
N GLN A 56 9.50 18.58 6.14
CA GLN A 56 8.92 17.37 6.71
C GLN A 56 9.93 16.57 7.56
N LEU A 57 10.77 17.26 8.33
CA LEU A 57 11.91 16.67 9.04
C LEU A 57 11.48 15.60 10.03
N LYS A 58 10.40 15.85 10.79
CA LYS A 58 9.86 14.87 11.76
C LYS A 58 9.43 13.58 11.06
N LEU A 59 8.68 13.71 9.97
CA LEU A 59 8.18 12.58 9.19
C LEU A 59 9.33 11.82 8.51
N LYS A 60 10.26 12.52 7.87
CA LYS A 60 11.45 11.91 7.25
C LYS A 60 12.28 11.14 8.27
N LYS A 61 12.52 11.67 9.48
CA LYS A 61 13.24 10.95 10.56
C LYS A 61 12.55 9.64 10.96
N LYS A 62 11.21 9.64 11.07
CA LYS A 62 10.45 8.42 11.41
C LYS A 62 10.53 7.39 10.29
N ILE A 63 10.37 7.81 9.03
CA ILE A 63 10.48 6.94 7.85
C ILE A 63 11.91 6.38 7.74
N ALA A 64 12.93 7.22 7.90
CA ALA A 64 14.35 6.86 7.88
C ALA A 64 14.68 5.72 8.85
N LYS A 65 14.18 5.79 10.09
CA LYS A 65 14.33 4.72 11.09
C LYS A 65 13.71 3.40 10.63
N ILE A 66 12.53 3.45 10.02
CA ILE A 66 11.79 2.25 9.55
C ILE A 66 12.48 1.63 8.33
N LYS A 67 12.92 2.47 7.39
CA LYS A 67 13.50 2.06 6.10
C LYS A 67 15.03 1.87 6.16
N LYS A 68 15.65 2.19 7.30
CA LYS A 68 17.09 2.06 7.56
C LYS A 68 17.96 2.83 6.55
N VAL A 69 17.57 4.08 6.27
CA VAL A 69 18.28 5.04 5.42
C VAL A 69 18.47 6.37 6.13
N GLY A 70 19.32 7.24 5.59
CA GLY A 70 19.43 8.63 6.05
C GLY A 70 18.16 9.45 5.76
N ALA A 71 17.84 10.42 6.61
CA ALA A 71 16.68 11.30 6.38
C ALA A 71 16.90 12.26 5.19
N GLU A 72 18.16 12.59 4.93
CA GLU A 72 18.66 13.34 3.78
C GLU A 72 18.57 12.55 2.46
N GLN A 73 18.32 11.24 2.54
CA GLN A 73 18.06 10.37 1.39
C GLN A 73 16.57 10.29 1.04
N ILE A 74 15.70 11.07 1.71
CA ILE A 74 14.25 10.99 1.57
C ILE A 74 13.68 12.31 1.05
N PHE A 75 12.90 12.22 -0.02
CA PHE A 75 12.02 13.28 -0.51
C PHE A 75 10.57 12.83 -0.33
N LEU A 76 9.70 13.74 0.11
CA LEU A 76 8.27 13.49 0.20
C LEU A 76 7.56 14.35 -0.82
N GLY A 77 6.74 13.72 -1.66
CA GLY A 77 5.97 14.37 -2.72
C GLY A 77 4.47 14.20 -2.52
N ASN A 78 3.69 15.13 -3.08
CA ASN A 78 2.23 15.10 -3.11
C ASN A 78 1.74 13.95 -4.01
N GLY A 79 1.80 12.74 -3.48
CA GLY A 79 1.78 11.49 -4.23
C GLY A 79 3.13 11.19 -4.89
N SER A 80 3.28 9.96 -5.39
CA SER A 80 4.43 9.59 -6.22
C SER A 80 4.46 10.35 -7.54
N ASP A 81 3.31 10.87 -7.99
CA ASP A 81 3.20 11.64 -9.23
C ASP A 81 3.99 12.96 -9.17
N GLU A 82 4.04 13.65 -8.02
CA GLU A 82 4.92 14.84 -7.86
C GLU A 82 6.39 14.44 -7.93
N VAL A 83 6.78 13.28 -7.38
CA VAL A 83 8.16 12.79 -7.48
C VAL A 83 8.55 12.55 -8.95
N ILE A 84 7.68 11.88 -9.71
CA ILE A 84 7.88 11.59 -11.15
C ILE A 84 8.04 12.90 -11.93
N ASP A 85 7.15 13.86 -11.72
CA ASP A 85 7.16 15.16 -12.41
C ASP A 85 8.42 15.97 -12.07
N LEU A 86 8.82 16.03 -10.79
CA LEU A 86 10.03 16.76 -10.40
C LEU A 86 11.31 16.13 -10.94
N LEU A 87 11.39 14.79 -11.06
CA LEU A 87 12.53 14.12 -11.68
C LEU A 87 12.66 14.52 -13.17
N LEU A 88 11.55 14.51 -13.91
CA LEU A 88 11.50 14.99 -15.30
C LEU A 88 11.96 16.46 -15.39
N ARG A 89 11.39 17.34 -14.55
CA ARG A 89 11.75 18.76 -14.51
C ARG A 89 13.20 19.01 -14.11
N ALA A 90 13.81 18.17 -13.29
CA ALA A 90 15.18 18.36 -12.84
C ALA A 90 16.22 17.98 -13.90
N PHE A 91 15.93 16.93 -14.69
CA PHE A 91 16.95 16.22 -15.47
C PHE A 91 16.73 16.21 -16.98
N CYS A 92 15.52 16.50 -17.47
CA CYS A 92 15.22 16.50 -18.90
C CYS A 92 14.97 17.93 -19.42
N ASN A 93 15.71 18.34 -20.45
CA ASN A 93 15.43 19.56 -21.19
C ASN A 93 14.23 19.31 -22.14
N PRO A 94 13.14 20.08 -22.00
CA PRO A 94 11.98 19.99 -22.90
C PRO A 94 12.39 20.15 -24.37
N GLY A 95 11.75 19.37 -25.24
CA GLY A 95 11.98 19.34 -26.69
C GLY A 95 13.32 18.75 -27.13
N ILE A 96 14.18 18.29 -26.20
CA ILE A 96 15.55 17.81 -26.49
C ILE A 96 15.76 16.41 -25.93
N ASP A 97 15.58 16.26 -24.61
CA ASP A 97 15.90 15.02 -23.91
C ASP A 97 14.74 14.02 -23.99
N ASN A 98 15.05 12.75 -23.78
CA ASN A 98 14.07 11.67 -23.74
C ASN A 98 14.17 10.79 -22.48
N VAL A 99 13.11 10.03 -22.26
CA VAL A 99 13.04 8.97 -21.24
C VAL A 99 12.74 7.63 -21.87
N ILE A 100 13.18 6.54 -21.25
CA ILE A 100 12.80 5.18 -21.65
C ILE A 100 11.68 4.69 -20.74
N LEU A 101 10.59 4.22 -21.38
CA LEU A 101 9.44 3.58 -20.74
C LEU A 101 9.30 2.15 -21.26
N MET A 102 8.78 1.25 -20.43
CA MET A 102 8.62 -0.16 -20.78
C MET A 102 7.14 -0.59 -20.70
N PRO A 103 6.31 -0.34 -21.73
CA PRO A 103 4.92 -0.74 -21.71
C PRO A 103 4.74 -2.27 -21.80
N PRO A 104 3.70 -2.85 -21.19
CA PRO A 104 2.70 -2.21 -20.35
C PRO A 104 3.25 -1.84 -18.97
N THR A 105 3.11 -0.58 -18.59
CA THR A 105 3.49 -0.08 -17.26
C THR A 105 2.55 1.05 -16.81
N TYR A 106 2.89 1.74 -15.72
CA TYR A 106 2.10 2.84 -15.18
C TYR A 106 2.08 4.05 -16.13
N GLY A 107 0.90 4.37 -16.66
CA GLY A 107 0.75 5.40 -17.69
C GLY A 107 1.11 6.83 -17.28
N MET A 108 1.22 7.14 -15.99
CA MET A 108 1.58 8.50 -15.56
C MET A 108 3.00 8.90 -15.93
N TYR A 109 3.91 7.96 -16.18
CA TYR A 109 5.25 8.31 -16.68
C TYR A 109 5.15 9.01 -18.04
N LYS A 110 4.36 8.44 -18.96
CA LYS A 110 4.12 9.01 -20.29
C LYS A 110 3.37 10.34 -20.20
N VAL A 111 2.30 10.39 -19.39
CA VAL A 111 1.53 11.62 -19.19
C VAL A 111 2.41 12.75 -18.64
N ALA A 112 3.25 12.47 -17.65
CA ALA A 112 4.15 13.46 -17.07
C ALA A 112 5.24 13.89 -18.06
N ALA A 113 5.80 12.96 -18.84
CA ALA A 113 6.76 13.27 -19.89
C ALA A 113 6.14 14.18 -20.96
N ASP A 114 4.96 13.82 -21.48
CA ASP A 114 4.22 14.60 -22.48
C ASP A 114 3.87 16.00 -21.96
N THR A 115 3.41 16.10 -20.71
CA THR A 115 3.08 17.39 -20.08
C THR A 115 4.29 18.32 -19.98
N ASN A 116 5.49 17.75 -19.84
CA ASN A 116 6.74 18.49 -19.77
C ASN A 116 7.44 18.64 -21.13
N ASP A 117 6.79 18.26 -22.23
CA ASP A 117 7.36 18.25 -23.59
C ASP A 117 8.66 17.41 -23.67
N ILE A 118 8.63 16.22 -23.08
CA ILE A 118 9.74 15.26 -23.06
C ILE A 118 9.34 14.03 -23.88
N SER A 119 10.15 13.69 -24.87
CA SER A 119 9.91 12.52 -25.70
C SER A 119 10.09 11.21 -24.91
N SER A 120 9.27 10.21 -25.21
CA SER A 120 9.37 8.88 -24.61
C SER A 120 9.79 7.87 -25.68
N ILE A 121 10.88 7.14 -25.42
CA ILE A 121 11.26 5.95 -26.17
C ILE A 121 10.60 4.76 -25.47
N GLU A 122 9.68 4.08 -26.15
CA GLU A 122 8.96 2.93 -25.61
C GLU A 122 9.63 1.63 -26.07
N VAL A 123 10.11 0.83 -25.10
CA VAL A 123 10.62 -0.52 -25.33
C VAL A 123 9.69 -1.50 -24.63
N PRO A 124 8.72 -2.11 -25.33
CA PRO A 124 7.75 -2.98 -24.68
C PRO A 124 8.40 -4.12 -23.91
N LEU A 125 7.82 -4.47 -22.76
CA LEU A 125 8.21 -5.66 -22.00
C LEU A 125 8.01 -6.92 -22.86
N ASN A 126 8.79 -7.95 -22.55
CA ASN A 126 8.71 -9.23 -23.26
C ASN A 126 7.38 -9.98 -22.94
N GLY A 127 7.20 -11.17 -23.53
CA GLY A 127 5.98 -11.98 -23.37
C GLY A 127 5.66 -12.40 -21.92
N ASP A 128 6.64 -12.34 -21.02
CA ASP A 128 6.49 -12.63 -19.58
C ASP A 128 6.35 -11.36 -18.73
N PHE A 129 6.16 -10.19 -19.38
CA PHE A 129 6.13 -8.87 -18.76
C PHE A 129 7.42 -8.50 -18.00
N ASP A 130 8.57 -9.01 -18.45
CA ASP A 130 9.87 -8.65 -17.90
C ASP A 130 10.66 -7.74 -18.85
N ILE A 131 11.75 -7.16 -18.34
CA ILE A 131 12.62 -6.24 -19.05
C ILE A 131 13.28 -6.96 -20.22
N ASP A 132 13.14 -6.40 -21.41
CA ASP A 132 13.95 -6.77 -22.58
C ASP A 132 15.26 -5.98 -22.54
N LEU A 133 16.24 -6.50 -21.80
CA LEU A 133 17.45 -5.76 -21.44
C LEU A 133 18.23 -5.28 -22.66
N GLU A 134 18.45 -6.15 -23.65
CA GLU A 134 19.25 -5.81 -24.84
C GLU A 134 18.58 -4.69 -25.64
N ASN A 135 17.27 -4.79 -25.90
CA ASN A 135 16.54 -3.74 -26.60
C ASN A 135 16.51 -2.42 -25.80
N VAL A 136 16.46 -2.47 -24.47
CA VAL A 136 16.58 -1.26 -23.64
C VAL A 136 17.96 -0.64 -23.77
N LEU A 137 19.03 -1.44 -23.76
CA LEU A 137 20.40 -0.95 -23.89
C LEU A 137 20.66 -0.32 -25.27
N ASP A 138 20.11 -0.92 -26.33
CA ASP A 138 20.31 -0.50 -27.72
C ASP A 138 19.70 0.87 -28.03
N VAL A 139 18.62 1.26 -27.35
CA VAL A 139 17.95 2.55 -27.59
C VAL A 139 18.51 3.71 -26.77
N ILE A 140 19.40 3.44 -25.80
CA ILE A 140 20.03 4.48 -24.99
C ILE A 140 20.91 5.35 -25.89
N ASN A 141 20.66 6.65 -25.88
CA ASN A 141 21.43 7.65 -26.63
C ASN A 141 21.83 8.84 -25.75
N GLU A 142 22.57 9.80 -26.30
CA GLU A 142 23.06 10.98 -25.56
C GLU A 142 21.95 11.87 -24.97
N TYR A 143 20.73 11.79 -25.52
CA TYR A 143 19.54 12.52 -25.07
C TYR A 143 18.75 11.76 -23.99
N THR A 144 19.00 10.47 -23.77
CA THR A 144 18.33 9.69 -22.74
C THR A 144 18.79 10.11 -21.34
N LYS A 145 17.85 10.56 -20.50
CA LYS A 145 18.15 11.01 -19.13
C LYS A 145 17.61 10.12 -18.04
N LEU A 146 16.43 9.53 -18.25
CA LEU A 146 15.72 8.74 -17.24
C LEU A 146 15.24 7.41 -17.83
N ILE A 147 15.29 6.35 -17.04
CA ILE A 147 14.66 5.05 -17.34
C ILE A 147 13.68 4.75 -16.21
N PHE A 148 12.40 4.54 -16.53
CA PHE A 148 11.37 4.17 -15.55
C PHE A 148 11.10 2.67 -15.56
N ILE A 149 11.25 2.04 -14.40
CA ILE A 149 11.00 0.62 -14.15
C ILE A 149 9.95 0.51 -13.05
N CYS A 150 8.80 -0.11 -13.30
CA CYS A 150 7.82 -0.37 -12.23
C CYS A 150 7.96 -1.81 -11.74
N SER A 151 8.26 -2.01 -10.46
CA SER A 151 8.51 -3.34 -9.88
C SER A 151 8.07 -3.38 -8.40
N PRO A 152 7.04 -4.17 -8.02
CA PRO A 152 6.16 -4.95 -8.88
C PRO A 152 5.41 -4.10 -9.91
N ASN A 153 5.32 -4.59 -11.15
CA ASN A 153 4.79 -3.83 -12.28
C ASN A 153 3.27 -3.65 -12.21
N ASN A 154 2.79 -2.52 -12.71
CA ASN A 154 1.37 -2.28 -12.95
C ASN A 154 1.17 -2.07 -14.46
N PRO A 155 0.44 -2.95 -15.17
CA PRO A 155 -0.64 -3.77 -14.64
C PRO A 155 -0.36 -5.26 -14.44
N SER A 156 0.81 -5.78 -14.83
CA SER A 156 1.06 -7.24 -14.88
C SER A 156 1.26 -7.89 -13.51
N GLY A 157 1.73 -7.15 -12.52
CA GLY A 157 1.88 -7.61 -11.13
C GLY A 157 3.19 -8.35 -10.84
N ASN A 158 3.94 -8.78 -11.86
CA ASN A 158 5.23 -9.44 -11.67
C ASN A 158 6.31 -8.46 -11.16
N ARG A 159 7.36 -9.01 -10.58
CA ARG A 159 8.60 -8.28 -10.31
C ARG A 159 9.43 -8.26 -11.58
N MET A 160 10.15 -7.16 -11.79
CA MET A 160 11.16 -7.08 -12.83
C MET A 160 12.44 -7.78 -12.41
N ASN A 161 13.14 -8.38 -13.37
CA ASN A 161 14.40 -9.08 -13.11
C ASN A 161 15.45 -8.14 -12.48
N LYS A 162 15.85 -8.45 -11.24
CA LYS A 162 16.82 -7.64 -10.49
C LYS A 162 18.19 -7.55 -11.17
N VAL A 163 18.65 -8.61 -11.85
CA VAL A 163 19.92 -8.61 -12.58
C VAL A 163 19.86 -7.59 -13.72
N SER A 164 18.75 -7.53 -14.46
CA SER A 164 18.54 -6.54 -15.51
C SER A 164 18.55 -5.11 -14.98
N ILE A 165 17.89 -4.86 -13.84
CA ILE A 165 17.94 -3.54 -13.18
C ILE A 165 19.37 -3.16 -12.80
N ILE A 166 20.15 -4.09 -12.22
CA ILE A 166 21.55 -3.87 -11.86
C ILE A 166 22.40 -3.56 -13.11
N ARG A 167 22.21 -4.31 -14.20
CA ARG A 167 22.91 -4.06 -15.47
C ARG A 167 22.61 -2.67 -16.02
N LEU A 168 21.36 -2.22 -15.95
CA LEU A 168 20.98 -0.86 -16.33
C LEU A 168 21.65 0.18 -15.41
N LEU A 169 21.68 -0.04 -14.10
CA LEU A 169 22.35 0.86 -13.15
C LEU A 169 23.87 1.00 -13.43
N GLU A 170 24.51 -0.08 -13.86
CA GLU A 170 25.95 -0.12 -14.19
C GLU A 170 26.26 0.54 -15.53
N TYR A 171 25.43 0.30 -16.55
CA TYR A 171 25.66 0.77 -17.91
C TYR A 171 25.17 2.20 -18.15
N PHE A 172 24.02 2.57 -17.58
CA PHE A 172 23.36 3.84 -17.88
C PHE A 172 23.92 5.01 -17.06
N HIS A 173 24.32 6.07 -17.75
CA HIS A 173 24.88 7.28 -17.12
C HIS A 173 23.83 8.34 -16.73
N GLY A 174 22.56 8.11 -17.02
CA GLY A 174 21.43 8.90 -16.48
C GLY A 174 20.91 8.31 -15.17
N ILE A 175 19.63 8.55 -14.85
CA ILE A 175 18.97 8.07 -13.62
C ILE A 175 18.08 6.86 -13.94
N VAL A 176 18.21 5.80 -13.16
CA VAL A 176 17.29 4.66 -13.19
C VAL A 176 16.30 4.84 -12.04
N ILE A 177 15.01 4.94 -12.38
CA ILE A 177 13.91 5.06 -11.43
C ILE A 177 13.24 3.71 -11.30
N VAL A 178 13.20 3.18 -10.08
CA VAL A 178 12.43 1.98 -9.74
C VAL A 178 11.22 2.38 -8.92
N ASP A 179 10.05 2.32 -9.54
CA ASP A 179 8.76 2.56 -8.90
C ASP A 179 8.29 1.30 -8.18
N GLU A 180 8.40 1.37 -6.86
CA GLU A 180 8.08 0.35 -5.88
C GLU A 180 6.74 0.65 -5.18
N ALA A 181 5.76 1.27 -5.87
CA ALA A 181 4.44 1.56 -5.29
C ALA A 181 3.71 0.34 -4.67
N TYR A 182 4.10 -0.87 -5.06
CA TYR A 182 3.52 -2.14 -4.59
C TYR A 182 4.51 -3.04 -3.82
N ILE A 183 5.72 -2.56 -3.51
CA ILE A 183 6.79 -3.38 -2.90
C ILE A 183 6.39 -4.02 -1.57
N ASP A 184 5.52 -3.38 -0.80
CA ASP A 184 5.07 -3.91 0.50
C ASP A 184 4.34 -5.26 0.38
N TYR A 185 3.81 -5.61 -0.80
CA TYR A 185 3.16 -6.90 -1.07
C TYR A 185 4.11 -7.94 -1.68
N SER A 186 5.36 -7.55 -1.94
CA SER A 186 6.41 -8.38 -2.52
C SER A 186 7.08 -9.21 -1.43
N ASP A 187 7.48 -10.42 -1.79
CA ASP A 187 8.30 -11.27 -0.92
C ASP A 187 9.81 -10.93 -1.01
N GLU A 188 10.20 -10.04 -1.93
CA GLU A 188 11.57 -9.54 -2.07
C GLU A 188 11.80 -8.20 -1.37
N LYS A 189 13.05 -7.97 -0.96
CA LYS A 189 13.47 -6.68 -0.40
C LYS A 189 13.47 -5.58 -1.46
N SER A 190 13.13 -4.39 -1.01
CA SER A 190 13.26 -3.14 -1.76
C SER A 190 14.70 -2.89 -2.25
N LEU A 191 14.83 -2.23 -3.39
CA LEU A 191 16.11 -1.76 -3.92
C LEU A 191 16.67 -0.54 -3.19
N ILE A 192 15.99 -0.04 -2.15
CA ILE A 192 16.55 0.94 -1.20
C ILE A 192 17.90 0.45 -0.64
N ASP A 193 18.08 -0.86 -0.46
CA ASP A 193 19.33 -1.47 0.01
C ASP A 193 20.52 -1.20 -0.94
N LEU A 194 20.26 -0.81 -2.20
CA LEU A 194 21.27 -0.54 -3.22
C LEU A 194 21.67 0.93 -3.34
N LEU A 195 21.04 1.84 -2.58
CA LEU A 195 21.32 3.29 -2.66
C LEU A 195 22.75 3.66 -2.29
N GLY A 196 23.40 2.87 -1.42
CA GLY A 196 24.81 3.05 -1.06
C GLY A 196 25.78 2.66 -2.18
N THR A 197 25.32 1.84 -3.13
CA THR A 197 26.14 1.33 -4.24
C THR A 197 25.93 2.14 -5.53
N TYR A 198 24.68 2.51 -5.83
CA TYR A 198 24.33 3.13 -7.12
C TYR A 198 23.80 4.55 -6.93
N ALA A 199 24.65 5.53 -7.18
CA ALA A 199 24.30 6.95 -7.05
C ALA A 199 23.25 7.43 -8.08
N ASN A 200 23.01 6.67 -9.15
CA ASN A 200 21.98 6.94 -10.16
C ASN A 200 20.64 6.25 -9.90
N LEU A 201 20.49 5.54 -8.77
CA LEU A 201 19.23 4.90 -8.40
C LEU A 201 18.29 5.88 -7.69
N VAL A 202 17.04 5.92 -8.14
CA VAL A 202 15.91 6.51 -7.41
C VAL A 202 14.86 5.43 -7.18
N VAL A 203 14.46 5.20 -5.94
CA VAL A 203 13.36 4.29 -5.60
C VAL A 203 12.13 5.11 -5.20
N ILE A 204 10.99 4.87 -5.82
CA ILE A 204 9.72 5.55 -5.50
C ILE A 204 8.82 4.60 -4.70
N GLN A 205 8.26 5.07 -3.60
CA GLN A 205 7.23 4.34 -2.82
C GLN A 205 6.06 5.27 -2.50
N THR A 206 4.97 4.73 -1.93
CA THR A 206 3.80 5.54 -1.58
C THR A 206 3.05 4.99 -0.37
N PHE A 207 2.39 5.89 0.37
CA PHE A 207 1.39 5.53 1.38
C PHE A 207 0.02 5.15 0.77
N SER A 208 -0.14 5.27 -0.55
CA SER A 208 -1.46 5.12 -1.18
C SER A 208 -1.98 3.69 -1.24
N LYS A 209 -1.09 2.68 -1.29
CA LYS A 209 -1.47 1.29 -1.58
C LYS A 209 -1.55 0.48 -0.29
N ALA A 210 -0.46 -0.20 0.10
CA ALA A 210 -0.42 -1.07 1.27
C ALA A 210 -0.73 -0.37 2.60
N ARG A 211 -0.45 0.94 2.70
CA ARG A 211 -0.78 1.71 3.91
C ARG A 211 -2.24 2.19 3.95
N GLY A 212 -3.01 2.05 2.86
CA GLY A 212 -4.43 2.43 2.83
C GLY A 212 -4.70 3.94 2.88
N MET A 213 -3.71 4.79 2.54
CA MET A 213 -3.80 6.26 2.71
C MET A 213 -3.82 7.01 1.38
N ALA A 214 -4.54 6.49 0.38
CA ALA A 214 -4.55 7.04 -0.98
C ALA A 214 -4.99 8.52 -1.04
N SER A 215 -5.94 8.92 -0.20
CA SER A 215 -6.51 10.28 -0.15
C SER A 215 -5.57 11.31 0.49
N LEU A 216 -4.57 10.88 1.27
CA LEU A 216 -3.59 11.78 1.88
C LEU A 216 -2.51 12.26 0.91
N ARG A 217 -2.43 11.64 -0.28
CA ARG A 217 -1.52 12.03 -1.36
C ARG A 217 -0.07 12.21 -0.89
N VAL A 218 0.54 11.15 -0.34
CA VAL A 218 1.97 11.17 0.01
C VAL A 218 2.73 10.05 -0.71
N GLY A 219 3.68 10.47 -1.55
CA GLY A 219 4.70 9.65 -2.18
C GLY A 219 6.06 9.90 -1.56
N ILE A 220 6.99 8.98 -1.80
CA ILE A 220 8.33 9.01 -1.25
C ILE A 220 9.31 8.72 -2.37
N ALA A 221 10.39 9.50 -2.45
CA ALA A 221 11.58 9.16 -3.21
C ALA A 221 12.71 8.83 -2.24
N PHE A 222 13.39 7.71 -2.47
CA PHE A 222 14.63 7.35 -1.80
C PHE A 222 15.77 7.41 -2.81
N THR A 223 16.78 8.24 -2.55
CA THR A 223 17.95 8.36 -3.42
C THR A 223 19.12 9.03 -2.68
N ASN A 224 20.25 9.23 -3.33
CA ASN A 224 21.36 9.94 -2.73
C ASN A 224 21.00 11.40 -2.42
N GLU A 225 21.61 11.95 -1.36
CA GLU A 225 21.37 13.30 -0.86
C GLU A 225 21.45 14.39 -1.96
N LYS A 226 22.37 14.25 -2.92
CA LYS A 226 22.56 15.28 -3.95
C LYS A 226 21.34 15.39 -4.89
N ILE A 227 20.68 14.27 -5.21
CA ILE A 227 19.42 14.31 -5.96
C ILE A 227 18.29 14.87 -5.09
N ILE A 228 18.21 14.48 -3.82
CA ILE A 228 17.20 15.02 -2.87
C ILE A 228 17.32 16.54 -2.76
N ASN A 229 18.53 17.08 -2.70
CA ASN A 229 18.77 18.52 -2.66
C ASN A 229 18.28 19.23 -3.92
N ILE A 230 18.41 18.61 -5.10
CA ILE A 230 17.85 19.15 -6.34
C ILE A 230 16.32 19.15 -6.28
N LEU A 231 15.69 18.06 -5.81
CA LEU A 231 14.22 17.99 -5.70
C LEU A 231 13.67 19.02 -4.70
N ASN A 232 14.30 19.15 -3.52
CA ASN A 232 13.94 20.17 -2.53
C ASN A 232 14.09 21.60 -3.07
N LYS A 233 15.00 21.81 -4.03
CA LYS A 233 15.22 23.12 -4.66
C LYS A 233 14.07 23.55 -5.58
N ILE A 234 13.37 22.59 -6.18
CA ILE A 234 12.35 22.84 -7.22
C ILE A 234 10.92 22.55 -6.76
N LYS A 235 10.74 21.88 -5.62
CA LYS A 235 9.41 21.66 -5.04
C LYS A 235 8.79 22.99 -4.56
N PRO A 236 7.45 23.10 -4.49
CA PRO A 236 6.80 24.13 -3.71
C PRO A 236 7.21 24.06 -2.22
N PRO A 237 7.27 25.20 -1.50
CA PRO A 237 7.74 25.23 -0.11
C PRO A 237 6.90 24.32 0.80
N TYR A 238 5.58 24.31 0.64
CA TYR A 238 4.63 23.53 1.43
C TYR A 238 3.90 22.48 0.57
N ASN A 239 4.65 21.58 -0.07
CA ASN A 239 4.09 20.58 -0.98
C ASN A 239 3.24 19.49 -0.28
N ILE A 240 3.48 19.23 1.01
CA ILE A 240 2.64 18.32 1.82
C ILE A 240 1.91 19.10 2.91
N ASN A 241 0.57 19.01 2.92
CA ASN A 241 -0.27 19.65 3.94
C ASN A 241 -0.07 19.01 5.33
N GLY A 242 -0.29 19.80 6.40
CA GLY A 242 -0.07 19.38 7.79
C GLY A 242 -0.85 18.13 8.19
N LEU A 243 -2.15 18.07 7.87
CA LEU A 243 -3.01 16.93 8.19
C LEU A 243 -2.45 15.60 7.64
N SER A 244 -1.90 15.62 6.43
CA SER A 244 -1.29 14.44 5.83
C SER A 244 0.01 14.05 6.53
N GLN A 245 0.81 15.01 6.96
CA GLN A 245 2.03 14.75 7.74
C GLN A 245 1.67 14.07 9.08
N ASP A 246 0.68 14.62 9.80
CA ASP A 246 0.27 14.13 11.12
C ASP A 246 -0.35 12.74 11.06
N LYS A 247 -1.29 12.52 10.14
CA LYS A 247 -1.95 11.21 9.99
C LYS A 247 -0.98 10.10 9.58
N ILE A 248 0.04 10.43 8.79
CA ILE A 248 1.08 9.45 8.47
C ILE A 248 1.96 9.18 9.67
N LEU A 249 2.37 10.19 10.43
CA LEU A 249 3.14 9.99 11.67
C LEU A 249 2.41 9.05 12.63
N GLU A 250 1.11 9.25 12.86
CA GLU A 250 0.27 8.35 13.66
C GLU A 250 0.24 6.92 13.09
N ALA A 251 0.04 6.78 11.77
CA ALA A 251 -0.05 5.47 11.13
C ALA A 251 1.27 4.68 11.15
N LEU A 252 2.42 5.36 11.16
CA LEU A 252 3.73 4.72 11.25
C LEU A 252 3.97 4.00 12.59
N GLU A 253 3.16 4.25 13.63
CA GLU A 253 3.20 3.50 14.89
C GLU A 253 2.44 2.16 14.81
N ARG A 254 1.51 2.00 13.86
CA ARG A 254 0.59 0.84 13.76
C ARG A 254 1.20 -0.33 12.99
N LYS A 255 2.41 -0.75 13.37
CA LYS A 255 3.19 -1.75 12.63
C LYS A 255 2.49 -3.10 12.49
N THR A 256 1.95 -3.66 13.57
CA THR A 256 1.28 -4.98 13.56
C THR A 256 0.08 -4.97 12.62
N HIS A 257 -0.83 -4.02 12.81
CA HIS A 257 -2.00 -3.85 11.96
C HIS A 257 -1.67 -3.70 10.47
N PHE A 258 -0.59 -2.95 10.15
CA PHE A 258 -0.11 -2.86 8.78
C PHE A 258 0.31 -4.22 8.21
N ASN A 259 1.06 -5.02 8.96
CA ASN A 259 1.48 -6.35 8.52
C ASN A 259 0.26 -7.27 8.30
N ASP A 260 -0.74 -7.23 9.18
CA ASP A 260 -1.97 -8.02 9.04
C ASP A 260 -2.73 -7.66 7.75
N MET A 261 -2.85 -6.37 7.44
CA MET A 261 -3.47 -5.91 6.19
C MET A 261 -2.74 -6.45 4.96
N VAL A 262 -1.40 -6.44 4.96
CA VAL A 262 -0.59 -6.93 3.84
C VAL A 262 -0.77 -8.44 3.65
N GLU A 263 -0.67 -9.22 4.72
CA GLU A 263 -0.81 -10.68 4.66
C GLU A 263 -2.23 -11.11 4.26
N LEU A 264 -3.25 -10.42 4.76
CA LEU A 264 -4.64 -10.64 4.31
C LEU A 264 -4.78 -10.43 2.80
N VAL A 265 -4.23 -9.33 2.26
CA VAL A 265 -4.27 -9.05 0.81
C VAL A 265 -3.50 -10.12 0.03
N LYS A 266 -2.32 -10.55 0.49
CA LYS A 266 -1.53 -11.61 -0.17
C LYS A 266 -2.29 -12.94 -0.21
N ASN A 267 -2.95 -13.31 0.88
CA ASN A 267 -3.75 -14.53 0.91
C ASN A 267 -4.98 -14.45 -0.03
N GLN A 268 -5.70 -13.33 0.02
CA GLN A 268 -6.85 -13.11 -0.85
C GLN A 268 -6.46 -13.07 -2.33
N ARG A 269 -5.27 -12.53 -2.65
CA ARG A 269 -4.67 -12.57 -3.99
C ARG A 269 -4.51 -14.00 -4.49
N TYR A 270 -3.94 -14.89 -3.67
CA TYR A 270 -3.76 -16.29 -4.01
C TYR A 270 -5.10 -16.99 -4.25
N LYS A 271 -6.06 -16.86 -3.33
CA LYS A 271 -7.39 -17.46 -3.46
C LYS A 271 -8.11 -16.98 -4.72
N LEU A 272 -8.07 -15.67 -4.99
CA LEU A 272 -8.70 -15.11 -6.17
C LEU A 272 -8.06 -15.64 -7.45
N ALA A 273 -6.72 -15.69 -7.52
CA ALA A 273 -6.02 -16.21 -8.68
C ALA A 273 -6.43 -17.67 -9.00
N VAL A 274 -6.45 -18.53 -7.97
CA VAL A 274 -6.86 -19.94 -8.11
C VAL A 274 -8.30 -20.08 -8.61
N GLU A 275 -9.24 -19.25 -8.12
CA GLU A 275 -10.63 -19.32 -8.61
C GLU A 275 -10.81 -18.77 -10.02
N LEU A 276 -10.03 -17.75 -10.40
CA LEU A 276 -10.06 -17.24 -11.77
C LEU A 276 -9.55 -18.29 -12.77
N GLU A 277 -8.49 -19.04 -12.43
CA GLU A 277 -7.96 -20.13 -13.27
C GLU A 277 -8.96 -21.26 -13.52
N LYS A 278 -9.93 -21.44 -12.61
CA LYS A 278 -10.94 -22.49 -12.75
C LYS A 278 -12.03 -22.15 -13.77
N LEU A 279 -12.17 -20.90 -14.23
CA LEU A 279 -13.26 -20.49 -15.13
C LEU A 279 -12.96 -20.89 -16.58
N SER A 280 -13.96 -21.39 -17.32
CA SER A 280 -13.74 -21.89 -18.69
C SER A 280 -13.30 -20.82 -19.70
N PHE A 281 -13.61 -19.55 -19.41
CA PHE A 281 -13.26 -18.40 -20.24
C PHE A 281 -11.97 -17.69 -19.79
N THR A 282 -11.26 -18.20 -18.78
CA THR A 282 -9.94 -17.70 -18.37
C THR A 282 -8.85 -18.40 -19.17
N GLU A 283 -8.04 -17.65 -19.91
CA GLU A 283 -6.90 -18.19 -20.67
C GLU A 283 -5.63 -18.28 -19.82
N LYS A 284 -5.37 -17.26 -18.99
CA LYS A 284 -4.17 -17.18 -18.15
C LYS A 284 -4.38 -16.22 -16.99
N VAL A 285 -3.98 -16.60 -15.78
CA VAL A 285 -3.81 -15.67 -14.66
C VAL A 285 -2.31 -15.44 -14.48
N TYR A 286 -1.88 -14.18 -14.49
CA TYR A 286 -0.45 -13.86 -14.36
C TYR A 286 -0.04 -13.82 -12.88
N PRO A 287 1.13 -14.37 -12.51
CA PRO A 287 1.68 -14.25 -11.17
C PRO A 287 1.78 -12.79 -10.73
N SER A 288 1.44 -12.52 -9.47
CA SER A 288 1.43 -11.15 -8.95
C SER A 288 2.08 -11.04 -7.58
N GLN A 289 2.81 -9.94 -7.42
CA GLN A 289 3.48 -9.47 -6.21
C GLN A 289 2.91 -8.09 -5.80
N ALA A 290 1.73 -7.72 -6.31
CA ALA A 290 0.99 -6.48 -5.99
C ALA A 290 -0.37 -6.77 -5.31
N ASN A 291 -1.22 -5.75 -5.08
CA ASN A 291 -2.58 -5.92 -4.56
C ASN A 291 -3.65 -6.08 -5.65
N PHE A 292 -3.27 -6.69 -6.76
CA PHE A 292 -4.16 -7.00 -7.87
C PHE A 292 -3.64 -8.22 -8.61
N VAL A 293 -4.46 -8.81 -9.46
CA VAL A 293 -4.07 -9.83 -10.45
C VAL A 293 -4.40 -9.34 -11.84
N LEU A 294 -3.57 -9.67 -12.82
CA LEU A 294 -3.90 -9.55 -14.23
C LEU A 294 -4.37 -10.91 -14.72
N ALA A 295 -5.53 -10.97 -15.36
CA ALA A 295 -6.05 -12.20 -15.93
C ALA A 295 -6.43 -11.96 -17.40
N LYS A 296 -5.99 -12.85 -18.28
CA LYS A 296 -6.37 -12.93 -19.68
C LYS A 296 -7.59 -13.83 -19.82
N PHE A 297 -8.56 -13.36 -20.60
CA PHE A 297 -9.81 -14.06 -20.86
C PHE A 297 -10.04 -14.21 -22.35
N THR A 298 -10.99 -15.06 -22.74
CA THR A 298 -11.42 -15.22 -24.14
C THR A 298 -12.02 -13.93 -24.70
N ASP A 299 -12.85 -13.25 -23.90
CA ASP A 299 -13.40 -11.91 -24.21
C ASP A 299 -13.49 -11.05 -22.93
N ALA A 300 -12.41 -10.32 -22.66
CA ALA A 300 -12.35 -9.44 -21.50
C ALA A 300 -13.38 -8.31 -21.53
N LYS A 301 -13.76 -7.81 -22.72
CA LYS A 301 -14.74 -6.72 -22.83
C LYS A 301 -16.13 -7.20 -22.44
N LYS A 302 -16.53 -8.38 -22.90
CA LYS A 302 -17.81 -9.01 -22.51
C LYS A 302 -17.86 -9.28 -21.00
N ILE A 303 -16.80 -9.84 -20.44
CA ILE A 303 -16.71 -10.13 -18.99
C ILE A 303 -16.76 -8.83 -18.18
N TYR A 304 -16.01 -7.79 -18.60
CA TYR A 304 -16.06 -6.48 -17.97
C TYR A 304 -17.47 -5.89 -17.98
N ASN A 305 -18.16 -5.90 -19.13
CA ASN A 305 -19.52 -5.37 -19.25
C ASN A 305 -20.50 -6.13 -18.36
N TYR A 306 -20.39 -7.46 -18.29
CA TYR A 306 -21.20 -8.29 -17.41
C TYR A 306 -21.00 -7.96 -15.93
N LEU A 307 -19.74 -7.82 -15.49
CA LEU A 307 -19.42 -7.41 -14.12
C LEU A 307 -19.93 -5.99 -13.82
N ALA A 308 -19.73 -5.05 -14.74
CA ALA A 308 -20.16 -3.66 -14.59
C ALA A 308 -21.69 -3.54 -14.48
N ALA A 309 -22.45 -4.33 -15.25
CA ALA A 309 -23.90 -4.40 -15.14
C ALA A 309 -24.39 -4.91 -13.77
N LYS A 310 -23.54 -5.61 -13.02
CA LYS A 310 -23.78 -6.05 -11.63
C LYS A 310 -23.20 -5.10 -10.58
N GLY A 311 -22.70 -3.93 -10.99
CA GLY A 311 -22.06 -2.96 -10.10
C GLY A 311 -20.64 -3.35 -9.65
N ILE A 312 -20.01 -4.33 -10.30
CA ILE A 312 -18.65 -4.80 -9.97
C ILE A 312 -17.68 -4.19 -10.97
N ILE A 313 -16.86 -3.24 -10.51
CA ILE A 313 -15.93 -2.50 -11.38
C ILE A 313 -14.51 -3.05 -11.23
N VAL A 314 -13.99 -3.62 -12.32
CA VAL A 314 -12.58 -3.99 -12.49
C VAL A 314 -11.94 -3.13 -13.57
N ARG A 315 -10.63 -3.27 -13.82
CA ARG A 315 -9.95 -2.44 -14.84
C ARG A 315 -9.70 -3.23 -16.12
N ASN A 316 -10.37 -2.86 -17.21
CA ASN A 316 -10.07 -3.39 -18.53
C ASN A 316 -8.73 -2.85 -19.04
N ARG A 317 -7.82 -3.75 -19.46
CA ARG A 317 -6.48 -3.44 -19.95
C ARG A 317 -6.26 -3.85 -21.41
N SER A 318 -7.33 -4.26 -22.10
CA SER A 318 -7.28 -4.75 -23.49
C SER A 318 -6.68 -3.74 -24.48
N ASN A 319 -6.76 -2.43 -24.19
CA ASN A 319 -6.20 -1.37 -25.04
C ASN A 319 -4.74 -1.01 -24.72
N ILE A 320 -4.11 -1.69 -23.75
CA ILE A 320 -2.71 -1.46 -23.42
C ILE A 320 -1.86 -2.49 -24.18
N THR A 321 -0.77 -2.04 -24.80
CA THR A 321 0.22 -2.88 -25.49
C THR A 321 0.62 -4.06 -24.61
N GLY A 322 0.62 -5.28 -25.18
CA GLY A 322 0.93 -6.52 -24.45
C GLY A 322 -0.17 -7.04 -23.52
N CYS A 323 -1.30 -6.33 -23.36
CA CYS A 323 -2.39 -6.68 -22.43
C CYS A 323 -3.71 -7.03 -23.14
N SER A 324 -3.67 -7.48 -24.39
CA SER A 324 -4.87 -7.86 -25.16
C SER A 324 -5.75 -8.85 -24.39
N ASN A 325 -7.06 -8.59 -24.34
CA ASN A 325 -8.05 -9.39 -23.62
C ASN A 325 -7.72 -9.64 -22.14
N THR A 326 -7.17 -8.65 -21.44
CA THR A 326 -6.91 -8.76 -20.00
C THR A 326 -7.76 -7.82 -19.15
N LEU A 327 -8.14 -8.28 -17.96
CA LEU A 327 -8.65 -7.45 -16.87
C LEU A 327 -7.67 -7.48 -15.71
N ARG A 328 -7.38 -6.29 -15.16
CA ARG A 328 -6.67 -6.15 -13.89
C ARG A 328 -7.70 -6.01 -12.78
N ILE A 329 -7.67 -6.95 -11.84
CA ILE A 329 -8.63 -7.08 -10.75
C ILE A 329 -7.92 -6.77 -9.43
N THR A 330 -8.33 -5.69 -8.77
CA THR A 330 -7.82 -5.32 -7.44
C THR A 330 -8.32 -6.33 -6.40
N ILE A 331 -7.46 -6.69 -5.44
CA ILE A 331 -7.85 -7.54 -4.32
C ILE A 331 -8.63 -6.70 -3.31
N GLY A 332 -9.90 -7.05 -3.12
CA GLY A 332 -10.78 -6.42 -2.14
C GLY A 332 -10.84 -7.18 -0.82
N LYS A 333 -11.83 -6.84 -0.01
CA LYS A 333 -12.21 -7.62 1.18
C LYS A 333 -12.63 -9.04 0.78
N PRO A 334 -12.52 -10.04 1.68
CA PRO A 334 -12.97 -11.41 1.42
C PRO A 334 -14.36 -11.48 0.76
N ARG A 335 -15.36 -10.85 1.38
CA ARG A 335 -16.73 -10.75 0.84
C ARG A 335 -16.82 -10.12 -0.56
N GLU A 336 -16.01 -9.11 -0.86
CA GLU A 336 -16.01 -8.45 -2.18
C GLU A 336 -15.44 -9.41 -3.24
N ASN A 337 -14.37 -10.14 -2.90
CA ASN A 337 -13.80 -11.18 -3.75
C ASN A 337 -14.80 -12.33 -3.94
N THR A 338 -15.54 -12.74 -2.88
CA THR A 338 -16.63 -13.72 -2.94
C THR A 338 -17.69 -13.31 -3.97
N VAL A 339 -18.15 -12.06 -3.93
CA VAL A 339 -19.18 -11.53 -4.84
C VAL A 339 -18.68 -11.53 -6.29
N LEU A 340 -17.43 -11.11 -6.52
CA LEU A 340 -16.79 -11.15 -7.84
C LEU A 340 -16.71 -12.59 -8.38
N VAL A 341 -16.12 -13.51 -7.60
CA VAL A 341 -15.94 -14.92 -8.00
C VAL A 341 -17.30 -15.57 -8.28
N ASN A 342 -18.29 -15.38 -7.41
CA ASN A 342 -19.63 -15.93 -7.63
C ASN A 342 -20.31 -15.37 -8.86
N SER A 343 -20.14 -14.08 -9.15
CA SER A 343 -20.67 -13.48 -10.37
C SER A 343 -20.06 -14.10 -11.63
N LEU A 344 -18.74 -14.33 -11.62
CA LEU A 344 -18.03 -14.98 -12.72
C LEU A 344 -18.40 -16.47 -12.86
N ARG A 345 -18.56 -17.19 -11.75
CA ARG A 345 -19.01 -18.59 -11.76
C ARG A 345 -20.43 -18.74 -12.29
N GLN A 346 -21.33 -17.83 -11.95
CA GLN A 346 -22.67 -17.77 -12.53
C GLN A 346 -22.61 -17.57 -14.06
N LEU A 347 -21.73 -16.69 -14.55
CA LEU A 347 -21.51 -16.51 -15.99
C LEU A 347 -20.97 -17.79 -16.65
N ASP A 348 -20.14 -18.54 -15.93
CA ASP A 348 -19.54 -19.81 -16.37
C ASP A 348 -20.49 -21.02 -16.24
N GLY A 349 -21.72 -20.83 -15.73
CA GLY A 349 -22.65 -21.94 -15.44
C GLY A 349 -22.25 -22.83 -14.25
N LYS A 350 -21.34 -22.36 -13.39
CA LYS A 350 -20.84 -23.08 -12.21
C LYS A 350 -21.59 -22.70 -10.94
N LYS A 351 -21.68 -23.65 -9.99
CA LYS A 351 -22.24 -23.41 -8.65
C LYS A 351 -21.47 -22.30 -7.92
N THR A 352 -22.17 -21.44 -7.20
CA THR A 352 -21.55 -20.43 -6.33
C THR A 352 -20.77 -21.07 -5.18
N LEU A 353 -19.75 -20.39 -4.71
CA LEU A 353 -18.94 -20.78 -3.55
C LEU A 353 -19.24 -19.87 -2.37
N ASN A 354 -19.06 -20.40 -1.17
CA ASN A 354 -18.96 -19.59 0.03
C ASN A 354 -17.48 -19.33 0.30
N PHE A 355 -16.93 -18.33 -0.39
CA PHE A 355 -15.49 -18.01 -0.40
C PHE A 355 -14.99 -17.49 0.97
N ASP A 356 -15.92 -17.14 1.86
CA ASP A 356 -15.70 -16.77 3.26
C ASP A 356 -15.71 -17.97 4.24
N PHE A 357 -16.27 -19.14 3.87
CA PHE A 357 -16.60 -20.27 4.78
C PHE A 357 -16.08 -21.63 4.30
N ASP A 358 -14.90 -21.69 3.68
CA ASP A 358 -14.23 -22.98 3.54
C ASP A 358 -13.63 -23.36 4.90
N GLU A 359 -14.23 -24.31 5.62
CA GLU A 359 -13.80 -24.75 6.97
C GLU A 359 -12.40 -25.39 6.96
N ASN A 360 -11.87 -25.73 5.78
CA ASN A 360 -10.49 -26.18 5.59
C ASN A 360 -9.52 -25.04 5.25
N ASN A 361 -9.92 -23.78 5.46
CA ASN A 361 -9.14 -22.61 5.11
C ASN A 361 -8.18 -22.22 6.24
N PRO A 362 -6.84 -22.32 6.05
CA PRO A 362 -5.85 -21.95 7.05
C PRO A 362 -5.88 -20.46 7.46
N MET A 363 -6.77 -19.66 6.87
CA MET A 363 -6.99 -18.27 7.24
C MET A 363 -7.94 -18.03 8.41
N VAL A 364 -8.90 -18.92 8.68
CA VAL A 364 -9.66 -18.83 9.94
C VAL A 364 -8.71 -19.08 11.10
N ASP A 365 -7.77 -20.01 10.93
CA ASP A 365 -6.65 -20.24 11.84
C ASP A 365 -5.64 -19.09 11.89
N PHE A 366 -5.27 -18.47 10.77
CA PHE A 366 -4.33 -17.34 10.77
C PHE A 366 -4.91 -16.07 11.41
N LEU A 367 -6.19 -15.75 11.17
CA LEU A 367 -6.87 -14.64 11.83
C LEU A 367 -7.07 -14.89 13.33
N LYS A 368 -7.27 -16.16 13.73
CA LYS A 368 -7.22 -16.58 15.14
C LYS A 368 -5.80 -16.53 15.74
N ARG A 369 -4.74 -16.71 14.93
CA ARG A 369 -3.32 -16.77 15.37
C ARG A 369 -2.58 -15.42 15.39
N SER A 370 -3.05 -14.39 14.69
CA SER A 370 -2.38 -13.07 14.63
C SER A 370 -2.89 -12.07 15.69
N ALA A 371 -4.04 -12.35 16.29
CA ALA A 371 -4.52 -11.67 17.49
C ALA A 371 -4.43 -12.64 18.66
N ARG A 372 -4.13 -12.15 19.87
CA ARG A 372 -4.40 -12.89 21.10
C ARG A 372 -5.91 -12.97 21.26
N SER A 373 -6.53 -13.86 20.50
CA SER A 373 -7.97 -14.11 20.53
C SER A 373 -8.29 -15.60 20.51
N SER A 374 -9.34 -16.02 21.20
CA SER A 374 -9.88 -17.37 21.16
C SER A 374 -11.39 -17.36 20.96
N VAL A 375 -11.89 -18.46 20.39
CA VAL A 375 -13.31 -18.74 20.30
C VAL A 375 -13.52 -20.13 20.88
N LEU A 376 -14.18 -20.18 22.03
CA LEU A 376 -14.46 -21.40 22.75
C LEU A 376 -15.96 -21.71 22.70
N HIS A 377 -16.28 -22.97 22.46
CA HIS A 377 -17.63 -23.50 22.60
C HIS A 377 -17.57 -24.69 23.56
N ARG A 378 -18.28 -24.59 24.67
CA ARG A 378 -18.38 -25.65 25.69
C ARG A 378 -19.85 -26.03 25.87
N LYS A 379 -20.12 -27.33 25.89
CA LYS A 379 -21.47 -27.87 26.07
C LYS A 379 -21.48 -29.01 27.08
N THR A 380 -22.37 -28.93 28.06
CA THR A 380 -22.63 -29.94 29.09
C THR A 380 -24.10 -30.39 29.01
N SER A 381 -24.56 -31.20 29.97
CA SER A 381 -25.99 -31.51 30.10
C SER A 381 -26.81 -30.30 30.58
N GLU A 382 -26.13 -29.38 31.26
CA GLU A 382 -26.71 -28.24 31.98
C GLU A 382 -26.55 -26.93 31.21
N THR A 383 -25.47 -26.76 30.44
CA THR A 383 -25.12 -25.49 29.79
C THR A 383 -24.66 -25.62 28.33
N ASP A 384 -24.91 -24.58 27.53
CA ASP A 384 -24.34 -24.39 26.19
C ASP A 384 -23.73 -22.98 26.12
N ILE A 385 -22.39 -22.91 26.17
CA ILE A 385 -21.62 -21.68 26.40
C ILE A 385 -20.75 -21.38 25.20
N GLN A 386 -20.92 -20.18 24.64
CA GLN A 386 -20.08 -19.62 23.59
C GLN A 386 -19.32 -18.41 24.12
N ILE A 387 -18.00 -18.46 24.03
CA ILE A 387 -17.11 -17.37 24.43
C ILE A 387 -16.26 -16.97 23.23
N ASN A 388 -16.21 -15.67 22.96
CA ASN A 388 -15.24 -15.06 22.07
C ASN A 388 -14.44 -14.02 22.87
N LEU A 389 -13.16 -14.30 23.06
CA LEU A 389 -12.23 -13.48 23.83
C LEU A 389 -11.19 -12.87 22.89
N ASP A 390 -10.96 -11.57 23.01
CA ASP A 390 -9.93 -10.84 22.25
C ASP A 390 -9.13 -9.93 23.20
N LEU A 391 -7.87 -10.31 23.49
CA LEU A 391 -6.98 -9.54 24.38
C LEU A 391 -6.37 -8.30 23.71
N ASP A 392 -6.55 -8.13 22.39
CA ASP A 392 -5.94 -7.06 21.61
C ASP A 392 -6.98 -6.04 21.10
N ASN A 393 -8.28 -6.28 21.30
CA ASN A 393 -9.35 -5.39 20.87
C ASN A 393 -10.52 -5.31 21.88
N SER A 394 -10.68 -4.16 22.53
CA SER A 394 -11.70 -3.90 23.56
C SER A 394 -13.02 -3.29 23.06
N THR A 395 -13.23 -3.21 21.75
CA THR A 395 -14.28 -2.33 21.19
C THR A 395 -15.70 -2.90 21.20
N ILE A 396 -15.90 -4.21 21.49
CA ILE A 396 -17.24 -4.82 21.54
C ILE A 396 -17.30 -5.87 22.66
N THR A 397 -18.03 -5.55 23.73
CA THR A 397 -18.37 -6.46 24.83
C THR A 397 -19.88 -6.70 24.84
N LYS A 398 -20.29 -7.96 24.80
CA LYS A 398 -21.70 -8.36 24.91
C LYS A 398 -21.79 -9.63 25.74
N ILE A 399 -22.42 -9.52 26.90
CA ILE A 399 -22.50 -10.60 27.87
C ILE A 399 -23.97 -10.90 28.13
N ASP A 400 -24.32 -12.17 27.99
CA ASP A 400 -25.67 -12.68 28.14
C ASP A 400 -25.56 -14.09 28.73
N THR A 401 -25.44 -14.15 30.05
CA THR A 401 -25.46 -15.41 30.81
C THR A 401 -26.86 -15.75 31.31
N GLY A 402 -27.79 -14.80 31.21
CA GLY A 402 -29.13 -14.85 31.81
C GLY A 402 -29.14 -14.49 33.31
N ILE A 403 -27.98 -14.21 33.92
CA ILE A 403 -27.84 -13.79 35.33
C ILE A 403 -27.32 -12.35 35.36
N ALA A 404 -28.20 -11.39 35.62
CA ALA A 404 -27.92 -9.96 35.46
C ALA A 404 -26.70 -9.46 36.29
N PHE A 405 -26.51 -9.97 37.51
CA PHE A 405 -25.37 -9.59 38.34
C PHE A 405 -24.05 -10.12 37.77
N PHE A 406 -24.06 -11.35 37.26
CA PHE A 406 -22.88 -11.99 36.68
C PHE A 406 -22.49 -11.35 35.35
N ASP A 407 -23.49 -11.00 34.51
CA ASP A 407 -23.28 -10.22 33.29
C ASP A 407 -22.58 -8.90 33.59
N HIS A 408 -23.08 -8.16 34.58
CA HIS A 408 -22.49 -6.89 34.98
C HIS A 408 -21.04 -7.04 35.48
N MET A 409 -20.75 -8.08 36.29
CA MET A 409 -19.39 -8.35 36.75
C MET A 409 -18.44 -8.62 35.59
N LEU A 410 -18.82 -9.49 34.65
CA LEU A 410 -18.00 -9.85 33.49
C LEU A 410 -17.82 -8.65 32.55
N GLU A 411 -18.81 -7.76 32.44
CA GLU A 411 -18.70 -6.52 31.68
C GLU A 411 -17.66 -5.58 32.28
N GLN A 412 -17.63 -5.45 33.62
CA GLN A 412 -16.60 -4.66 34.29
C GLN A 412 -15.20 -5.26 34.08
N ILE A 413 -15.08 -6.58 34.13
CA ILE A 413 -13.82 -7.28 33.85
C ILE A 413 -13.35 -7.00 32.42
N ALA A 414 -14.24 -7.10 31.43
CA ALA A 414 -13.90 -6.81 30.04
C ALA A 414 -13.49 -5.35 29.83
N ARG A 415 -14.32 -4.42 30.35
CA ARG A 415 -14.13 -2.97 30.20
C ARG A 415 -12.84 -2.48 30.85
N HIS A 416 -12.57 -2.92 32.08
CA HIS A 416 -11.41 -2.47 32.84
C HIS A 416 -10.16 -3.31 32.59
N GLY A 417 -10.32 -4.56 32.15
CA GLY A 417 -9.24 -5.41 31.67
C GLY A 417 -8.75 -5.04 30.27
N GLY A 418 -9.49 -4.21 29.53
CA GLY A 418 -9.10 -3.77 28.19
C GLY A 418 -9.20 -4.88 27.14
N VAL A 419 -10.12 -5.82 27.33
CA VAL A 419 -10.32 -6.99 26.46
C VAL A 419 -11.72 -6.97 25.84
N GLY A 420 -11.83 -7.47 24.62
CA GLY A 420 -13.12 -7.75 23.99
C GLY A 420 -13.65 -9.07 24.52
N LEU A 421 -14.87 -9.06 25.04
CA LEU A 421 -15.47 -10.26 25.62
C LEU A 421 -16.93 -10.39 25.16
N ASN A 422 -17.20 -11.42 24.37
CA ASN A 422 -18.56 -11.80 24.03
C ASN A 422 -18.87 -13.16 24.63
N ILE A 423 -19.84 -13.21 25.53
CA ILE A 423 -20.28 -14.43 26.20
C ILE A 423 -21.77 -14.58 25.94
N LYS A 424 -22.16 -15.76 25.47
CA LYS A 424 -23.55 -16.18 25.40
C LYS A 424 -23.68 -17.54 26.06
N VAL A 425 -24.60 -17.63 27.02
CA VAL A 425 -24.87 -18.88 27.73
C VAL A 425 -26.34 -19.21 27.60
N LEU A 426 -26.62 -20.47 27.28
CA LEU A 426 -27.93 -21.07 27.50
C LEU A 426 -27.75 -22.05 28.66
N GLY A 427 -28.12 -21.61 29.85
CA GLY A 427 -28.03 -22.39 31.08
C GLY A 427 -29.39 -22.85 31.60
N ASP A 428 -29.36 -23.79 32.54
CA ASP A 428 -30.51 -24.36 33.25
C ASP A 428 -30.98 -23.49 34.43
N LEU A 429 -31.16 -22.19 34.21
CA LEU A 429 -31.48 -21.19 35.24
C LEU A 429 -32.78 -21.45 36.02
N GLU A 430 -33.64 -22.34 35.52
CA GLU A 430 -34.86 -22.78 36.20
C GLU A 430 -34.58 -23.79 37.34
N VAL A 431 -33.38 -24.38 37.36
CA VAL A 431 -32.94 -25.36 38.37
C VAL A 431 -32.08 -24.68 39.44
N ASP A 432 -30.97 -24.07 39.04
CA ASP A 432 -30.06 -23.26 39.88
C ASP A 432 -29.14 -22.41 38.99
N GLU A 433 -28.66 -21.27 39.50
CA GLU A 433 -27.66 -20.41 38.85
C GLU A 433 -26.25 -21.01 38.91
N HIS A 434 -26.00 -21.93 39.86
CA HIS A 434 -24.67 -22.45 40.17
C HIS A 434 -23.96 -23.08 38.97
N HIS A 435 -24.62 -23.95 38.20
CA HIS A 435 -24.02 -24.61 37.04
C HIS A 435 -23.67 -23.61 35.93
N THR A 436 -24.55 -22.63 35.69
CA THR A 436 -24.33 -21.58 34.70
C THR A 436 -23.10 -20.73 35.06
N ILE A 437 -22.94 -20.36 36.33
CA ILE A 437 -21.78 -19.58 36.79
C ILE A 437 -20.50 -20.40 36.71
N GLU A 438 -20.51 -21.63 37.23
CA GLU A 438 -19.34 -22.50 37.28
C GLU A 438 -18.82 -22.85 35.88
N ASP A 439 -19.70 -23.35 35.00
CA ASP A 439 -19.31 -23.73 33.65
C ASP A 439 -18.86 -22.52 32.81
N THR A 440 -19.48 -21.34 33.01
CA THR A 440 -19.04 -20.11 32.34
C THR A 440 -17.67 -19.67 32.82
N ALA A 441 -17.37 -19.77 34.13
CA ALA A 441 -16.05 -19.44 34.66
C ALA A 441 -14.98 -20.42 34.17
N LEU A 442 -15.29 -21.72 34.10
CA LEU A 442 -14.41 -22.75 33.54
C LEU A 442 -14.13 -22.50 32.05
N ALA A 443 -15.17 -22.26 31.26
CA ALA A 443 -15.05 -21.92 29.85
C ALA A 443 -14.24 -20.64 29.64
N LEU A 444 -14.46 -19.61 30.48
CA LEU A 444 -13.72 -18.36 30.38
C LEU A 444 -12.24 -18.57 30.70
N GLY A 445 -11.91 -19.35 31.74
CA GLY A 445 -10.54 -19.70 32.08
C GLY A 445 -9.83 -20.49 30.97
N GLU A 446 -10.53 -21.41 30.32
CA GLU A 446 -10.04 -22.15 29.16
C GLU A 446 -9.80 -21.21 27.96
N ALA A 447 -10.74 -20.30 27.68
CA ALA A 447 -10.58 -19.30 26.64
C ALA A 447 -9.35 -18.41 26.90
N PHE A 448 -9.13 -17.92 28.12
CA PHE A 448 -7.92 -17.15 28.46
C PHE A 448 -6.64 -17.96 28.29
N LYS A 449 -6.66 -19.23 28.70
CA LYS A 449 -5.51 -20.14 28.56
C LYS A 449 -5.17 -20.42 27.09
N GLU A 450 -6.16 -20.45 26.20
CA GLU A 450 -5.94 -20.58 24.75
C GLU A 450 -5.41 -19.28 24.10
N THR A 451 -5.54 -18.15 24.79
CA THR A 451 -5.31 -16.80 24.23
C THR A 451 -4.02 -16.13 24.72
N LEU A 452 -3.56 -16.47 25.93
CA LEU A 452 -2.30 -16.03 26.55
C LEU A 452 -1.12 -16.86 26.04
#